data_AF-A0AAV3ZTM2-F1
#
_entry.id   AF-A0AAV3ZTM2-F1
#
_cell.length_a   1.000
_cell.length_b   1.000
_cell.length_c   1.000
_cell.angle_alpha   90.00
_cell.angle_beta   90.00
_cell.angle_gamma   90.00
#
_symmetry.space_group_name_H-M   'P 1'
#
loop_
_entity.id
_entity.type
_entity.pdbx_description
1 polymer ?
#
loop_
_entity_poly.entity_id
_entity_poly.type
_entity_poly.pdbx_seq_one_letter_code
_entity_poly.pdbx_strand_id
1 'polypeptide(L)'
;MPFAVPMIWREQSNHVDDCYFCLTNISGFTTKSKHKIVYPDVRSAIKPVAHNDDDLPVPTPPTDTCVLESDEDPSTPNTEETTEDFLPPPVSTEPHFLSQEDLNHLCRDLYLSQRQSEILASRLKEWNLVQAGVKSLGFRQRGADAASLFSTKNSLYFCSDIEGLFGYLGMNTPAEW
;
A
#
# COMPACT_ATOMS: atom_id res chain seq x y z
N MET A 1 24.81 18.94 3.83
CA MET A 1 24.64 20.10 4.72
C MET A 1 23.52 19.77 5.68
N PRO A 2 23.77 19.78 7.00
CA PRO A 2 22.72 19.54 7.99
C PRO A 2 21.75 20.74 8.04
N PHE A 3 20.49 20.44 8.34
CA PHE A 3 19.47 21.46 8.54
C PHE A 3 19.13 21.52 10.03
N ALA A 4 18.97 22.73 10.55
CA ALA A 4 18.46 22.93 11.90
C ALA A 4 16.95 22.66 11.98
N VAL A 5 16.23 23.00 10.91
CA VAL A 5 14.82 22.67 10.75
C VAL A 5 14.68 21.93 9.42
N PRO A 6 14.22 20.66 9.42
CA PRO A 6 13.96 19.94 8.17
C PRO A 6 12.83 20.60 7.39
N MET A 7 12.66 20.22 6.13
CA MET A 7 11.48 20.65 5.37
C MET A 7 10.23 20.05 6.02
N ILE A 8 9.27 20.90 6.41
CA ILE A 8 8.04 20.46 7.09
C ILE A 8 6.87 20.62 6.13
N TRP A 9 6.11 19.54 5.96
CA TRP A 9 4.90 19.50 5.16
C TRP A 9 3.67 19.51 6.06
N ARG A 10 2.66 20.26 5.66
CA ARG A 10 1.35 20.36 6.31
C ARG A 10 0.26 20.05 5.31
N GLU A 11 -0.93 19.76 5.82
CA GLU A 11 -2.11 19.59 4.98
C GLU A 11 -2.38 20.87 4.17
N GLN A 12 -2.59 20.69 2.86
CA GLN A 12 -2.84 21.79 1.94
C GLN A 12 -4.30 22.24 2.01
N SER A 13 -4.52 23.55 1.97
CA SER A 13 -5.87 24.11 2.01
C SER A 13 -6.62 23.92 0.69
N ASN A 14 -5.89 23.95 -0.44
CA ASN A 14 -6.43 23.74 -1.78
C ASN A 14 -5.31 23.39 -2.79
N HIS A 15 -5.70 23.00 -4.00
CA HIS A 15 -4.78 22.64 -5.09
C HIS A 15 -4.37 23.79 -6.01
N VAL A 16 -4.85 25.02 -5.75
CA VAL A 16 -4.64 26.17 -6.64
C VAL A 16 -3.52 27.04 -6.12
N ASP A 17 -3.60 27.48 -4.86
CA ASP A 17 -2.70 28.48 -4.27
C ASP A 17 -1.86 27.93 -3.11
N ASP A 18 -2.27 26.80 -2.50
CA ASP A 18 -1.62 26.23 -1.30
C ASP A 18 -1.12 24.79 -1.50
N CYS A 19 -0.92 24.36 -2.75
CA CYS A 19 -0.34 23.06 -3.07
C CYS A 19 1.09 23.25 -3.60
N TYR A 20 2.09 23.01 -2.75
CA TYR A 20 3.51 23.12 -3.12
C TYR A 20 3.86 22.28 -4.36
N PHE A 21 3.33 21.05 -4.44
CA PHE A 21 3.61 20.16 -5.56
C PHE A 21 2.98 20.64 -6.87
N CYS A 22 1.74 21.13 -6.82
CA CYS A 22 0.99 21.62 -7.97
C CYS A 22 1.62 22.90 -8.56
N LEU A 23 2.15 23.76 -7.68
CA LEU A 23 2.75 25.03 -8.04
C LEU A 23 4.22 24.91 -8.48
N THR A 24 4.91 23.83 -8.09
CA THR A 24 6.31 23.60 -8.48
C THR A 24 6.39 22.98 -9.88
N ASN A 25 6.72 23.79 -10.89
CA ASN A 25 6.95 23.26 -12.23
C ASN A 25 8.36 22.65 -12.35
N ILE A 26 8.44 21.33 -12.40
CA ILE A 26 9.67 20.56 -12.60
C ILE A 26 9.87 20.06 -14.03
N SER A 27 8.92 20.33 -14.93
CA SER A 27 9.00 19.87 -16.33
C SER A 27 10.14 20.58 -17.08
N GLY A 28 10.91 19.82 -17.85
CA GLY A 28 12.00 20.37 -18.67
C GLY A 28 13.32 20.66 -17.92
N PHE A 29 13.40 20.35 -16.62
CA PHE A 29 14.66 20.46 -15.88
C PHE A 29 15.47 19.16 -15.94
N THR A 30 16.79 19.30 -16.05
CA THR A 30 17.77 18.20 -16.03
C THR A 30 18.60 18.28 -14.76
N THR A 31 19.43 17.27 -14.51
CA THR A 31 20.39 17.27 -13.38
C THR A 31 21.30 18.49 -13.38
N LYS A 32 21.63 19.03 -14.56
CA LYS A 32 22.45 20.25 -14.73
C LYS A 32 21.65 21.53 -14.51
N SER A 33 20.34 21.55 -14.79
CA SER A 33 19.51 22.76 -14.70
C SER A 33 18.58 22.79 -13.47
N LYS A 34 18.58 21.78 -12.60
CA LYS A 34 17.72 21.70 -11.41
C LYS A 34 17.85 22.89 -10.44
N HIS A 35 18.99 23.56 -10.41
CA HIS A 35 19.20 24.76 -9.59
C HIS A 35 18.37 25.97 -10.06
N LYS A 36 17.78 25.91 -11.26
CA LYS A 36 16.89 26.94 -11.81
C LYS A 36 15.41 26.71 -11.46
N ILE A 37 15.08 25.61 -10.79
CA ILE A 37 13.70 25.34 -10.35
C ILE A 37 13.34 26.38 -9.29
N VAL A 38 12.25 27.10 -9.52
CA VAL A 38 11.71 28.07 -8.56
C VAL A 38 10.72 27.34 -7.68
N TYR A 39 11.03 27.28 -6.38
CA TYR A 39 10.18 26.65 -5.38
C TYR A 39 9.31 27.71 -4.67
N PRO A 40 7.98 27.63 -4.80
CA PRO A 40 7.05 28.62 -4.25
C PRO A 40 7.04 28.59 -2.72
N ASP A 41 6.78 29.75 -2.11
CA ASP A 41 6.51 29.86 -0.67
C ASP A 41 5.00 29.73 -0.43
N VAL A 42 4.59 28.63 0.20
CA VAL A 42 3.19 28.31 0.51
C VAL A 42 3.04 27.92 1.97
N ARG A 43 1.82 27.94 2.49
CA ARG A 43 1.57 27.67 3.92
C ARG A 43 1.69 26.18 4.24
N SER A 44 1.40 25.33 3.25
CA SER A 44 1.50 23.88 3.35
C SER A 44 2.94 23.34 3.37
N ALA A 45 3.96 24.15 3.05
CA ALA A 45 5.35 23.68 3.01
C ALA A 45 6.32 24.73 3.57
N ILE A 46 7.01 24.39 4.66
CA ILE A 46 8.05 25.21 5.26
C ILE A 46 9.41 24.74 4.74
N LYS A 47 10.17 25.67 4.16
CA LYS A 47 11.51 25.40 3.61
C LYS A 47 12.50 25.05 4.73
N PRO A 48 13.47 24.15 4.45
CA PRO A 48 14.47 23.77 5.43
C PRO A 48 15.36 24.96 5.78
N VAL A 49 15.72 25.08 7.06
CA VAL A 49 16.60 26.13 7.56
C VAL A 49 17.99 25.54 7.76
N ALA A 50 18.99 26.17 7.16
CA ALA A 50 20.38 25.76 7.31
C ALA A 50 20.84 25.93 8.77
N HIS A 51 21.73 25.04 9.19
CA HIS A 51 22.43 25.13 10.47
C HIS A 51 23.29 26.40 10.56
N ASN A 52 23.31 27.03 11.73
CA ASN A 52 24.30 28.04 12.11
C ASN A 52 24.77 27.70 13.54
N ASP A 53 26.09 27.67 13.76
CA ASP A 53 26.70 27.23 15.02
C ASP A 53 26.25 28.06 16.25
N ASP A 54 25.80 29.30 16.05
CA ASP A 54 25.47 30.23 17.13
C ASP A 54 24.01 30.16 17.61
N ASP A 55 23.04 29.91 16.73
CA ASP A 55 21.59 30.04 17.04
C ASP A 55 20.76 28.78 16.79
N LEU A 56 21.24 27.86 15.95
CA LEU A 56 20.43 26.78 15.38
C LEU A 56 21.26 25.48 15.27
N PRO A 57 21.54 24.78 16.39
CA PRO A 57 22.28 23.53 16.40
C PRO A 57 21.52 22.41 15.67
N VAL A 58 22.24 21.40 15.19
CA VAL A 58 21.61 20.23 14.57
C VAL A 58 20.74 19.53 15.62
N PRO A 59 19.44 19.31 15.36
CA PRO A 59 18.58 18.59 16.29
C PRO A 59 19.14 17.21 16.55
N THR A 60 19.42 16.88 17.81
CA THR A 60 19.75 15.51 18.18
C THR A 60 18.47 14.68 18.15
N PRO A 61 18.47 13.50 17.49
CA PRO A 61 17.31 12.63 17.50
C PRO A 61 16.91 12.27 18.94
N PRO A 62 15.61 12.27 19.27
CA PRO A 62 15.15 11.90 20.60
C PRO A 62 15.53 10.44 20.90
N THR A 63 16.06 10.21 22.09
CA THR A 63 16.59 8.91 22.56
C THR A 63 15.53 7.80 22.61
N ASP A 64 14.24 8.14 22.60
CA ASP A 64 13.12 7.20 22.71
C ASP A 64 12.45 6.82 21.38
N THR A 65 13.19 6.89 20.27
CA THR A 65 12.68 6.44 18.96
C THR A 65 13.45 5.19 18.55
N CYS A 66 12.77 4.04 18.58
CA CYS A 66 13.22 2.80 17.96
C CYS A 66 13.37 3.05 16.45
N VAL A 67 14.59 3.39 16.04
CA VAL A 67 14.96 3.53 14.64
C VAL A 67 15.11 2.12 14.06
N LEU A 68 14.12 1.72 13.27
CA LEU A 68 14.32 0.70 12.24
C LEU A 68 15.12 1.35 11.12
N GLU A 69 16.44 1.25 11.18
CA GLU A 69 17.33 1.57 10.07
C GLU A 69 17.72 0.26 9.37
N SER A 70 17.08 0.02 8.23
CA SER A 70 17.68 -0.78 7.16
C SER A 70 18.52 0.18 6.30
N ASP A 71 19.84 0.01 6.29
CA ASP A 71 20.61 -0.41 5.11
C ASP A 71 22.13 -0.17 5.27
N GLU A 72 22.87 -1.25 4.98
CA GLU A 72 24.29 -1.38 4.55
C GLU A 72 25.42 -1.77 5.55
N ASP A 73 25.96 -2.98 5.30
CA ASP A 73 27.23 -3.62 5.70
C ASP A 73 28.51 -2.79 5.33
N PRO A 74 29.77 -3.18 5.70
CA PRO A 74 30.22 -4.19 6.66
C PRO A 74 31.35 -3.70 7.62
N SER A 75 31.46 -4.30 8.82
CA SER A 75 32.71 -4.74 9.49
C SER A 75 32.53 -4.93 11.00
N THR A 76 32.59 -6.19 11.43
CA THR A 76 32.74 -6.72 12.81
C THR A 76 33.98 -6.16 13.57
N PRO A 77 34.09 -6.20 14.93
CA PRO A 77 33.61 -7.31 15.78
C PRO A 77 33.05 -7.00 17.20
N ASN A 78 32.21 -7.95 17.65
CA ASN A 78 31.91 -8.38 19.02
C ASN A 78 31.77 -7.33 20.14
N THR A 79 30.53 -7.15 20.62
CA THR A 79 30.24 -7.12 22.06
C THR A 79 28.90 -7.81 22.28
N GLU A 80 28.92 -8.86 23.09
CA GLU A 80 27.75 -9.62 23.50
C GLU A 80 26.91 -8.77 24.46
N GLU A 81 25.80 -8.23 23.97
CA GLU A 81 24.70 -7.78 24.84
C GLU A 81 23.45 -8.54 24.45
N THR A 82 23.03 -9.42 25.36
CA THR A 82 21.85 -10.27 25.25
C THR A 82 20.60 -9.40 25.33
N THR A 83 20.26 -8.77 24.21
CA THR A 83 18.97 -8.15 23.99
C THR A 83 18.07 -9.24 23.40
N GLU A 84 16.94 -9.49 24.04
CA GLU A 84 15.87 -10.35 23.52
C GLU A 84 15.28 -9.63 22.30
N ASP A 85 16.02 -9.68 21.20
CA ASP A 85 15.62 -9.12 19.92
C ASP A 85 14.31 -9.77 19.48
N PHE A 86 13.37 -8.93 19.07
CA PHE A 86 12.17 -9.35 18.37
C PHE A 86 12.61 -10.16 17.15
N LEU A 87 12.64 -11.49 17.29
CA LEU A 87 13.02 -12.39 16.21
C LEU A 87 12.01 -12.14 15.08
N PRO A 88 12.44 -11.61 13.92
CA PRO A 88 11.58 -11.63 12.75
C PRO A 88 11.15 -13.08 12.55
N PRO A 89 9.87 -13.33 12.21
CA PRO A 89 9.42 -14.69 11.93
C PRO A 89 10.42 -15.32 10.95
N PRO A 90 10.80 -16.59 11.17
CA PRO A 90 11.85 -17.22 10.40
C PRO A 90 11.56 -16.97 8.92
N VAL A 91 12.47 -16.26 8.26
CA VAL A 91 12.33 -15.93 6.85
C VAL A 91 12.30 -17.27 6.13
N SER A 92 11.10 -17.70 5.73
CA SER A 92 10.95 -18.99 5.08
C SER A 92 11.73 -18.91 3.78
N THR A 93 12.78 -19.72 3.68
CA THR A 93 13.56 -19.87 2.44
C THR A 93 12.76 -20.60 1.36
N GLU A 94 11.56 -21.09 1.70
CA GLU A 94 10.67 -21.77 0.76
C GLU A 94 9.91 -20.74 -0.10
N PRO A 95 9.74 -21.02 -1.41
CA PRO A 95 8.94 -20.17 -2.28
C PRO A 95 7.51 -20.06 -1.76
N HIS A 96 7.02 -18.84 -1.58
CA HIS A 96 5.62 -18.61 -1.25
C HIS A 96 4.75 -18.85 -2.48
N PHE A 97 3.91 -19.89 -2.44
CA PHE A 97 2.92 -20.17 -3.47
C PHE A 97 1.57 -19.59 -3.07
N LEU A 98 0.96 -18.80 -3.96
CA LEU A 98 -0.38 -18.25 -3.73
C LEU A 98 -1.41 -19.38 -3.58
N SER A 99 -2.18 -19.33 -2.50
CA SER A 99 -3.37 -20.15 -2.34
C SER A 99 -4.52 -19.63 -3.23
N GLN A 100 -5.63 -20.36 -3.27
CA GLN A 100 -6.83 -19.91 -3.97
C GLN A 100 -7.43 -18.64 -3.33
N GLU A 101 -7.29 -18.49 -2.02
CA GLU A 101 -7.76 -17.33 -1.26
C GLU A 101 -6.92 -16.09 -1.56
N ASP A 102 -5.59 -16.21 -1.51
CA ASP A 102 -4.65 -15.13 -1.85
C ASP A 102 -4.90 -14.64 -3.28
N LEU A 103 -5.08 -15.56 -4.22
CA LEU A 103 -5.37 -15.24 -5.60
C LEU A 103 -6.71 -14.52 -5.77
N ASN A 104 -7.73 -14.93 -4.99
CA ASN A 104 -9.03 -14.27 -5.00
C ASN A 104 -8.97 -12.85 -4.44
N HIS A 105 -8.23 -12.66 -3.34
CA HIS A 105 -7.98 -11.35 -2.74
C HIS A 105 -7.22 -10.44 -3.70
N LEU A 106 -6.12 -10.92 -4.29
CA LEU A 106 -5.37 -10.16 -5.28
C LEU A 106 -6.25 -9.70 -6.45
N CYS A 107 -7.10 -10.58 -6.98
CA CYS A 107 -8.03 -10.22 -8.03
C CYS A 107 -9.07 -9.17 -7.61
N ARG A 108 -9.51 -9.20 -6.33
CA ARG A 108 -10.44 -8.22 -5.75
C ARG A 108 -9.77 -6.87 -5.56
N ASP A 109 -8.57 -6.85 -4.98
CA ASP A 109 -7.84 -5.63 -4.65
C ASP A 109 -7.39 -4.88 -5.90
N LEU A 110 -7.13 -5.60 -6.99
CA LEU A 110 -6.84 -5.05 -8.32
C LEU A 110 -8.10 -4.73 -9.15
N TYR A 111 -9.31 -4.95 -8.62
CA TYR A 111 -10.58 -4.72 -9.32
C TYR A 111 -10.67 -5.40 -10.70
N LEU A 112 -10.14 -6.62 -10.81
CA LEU A 112 -10.11 -7.33 -12.09
C LEU A 112 -11.49 -7.87 -12.47
N SER A 113 -11.85 -7.70 -13.74
CA SER A 113 -13.00 -8.41 -14.31
C SER A 113 -12.78 -9.92 -14.32
N GLN A 114 -13.88 -10.68 -14.42
CA GLN A 114 -13.85 -12.15 -14.43
C GLN A 114 -12.86 -12.74 -15.44
N ARG A 115 -12.81 -12.18 -16.64
CA ARG A 115 -11.90 -12.61 -17.72
C ARG A 115 -10.44 -12.22 -17.43
N GLN A 116 -10.20 -11.06 -16.83
CA GLN A 116 -8.85 -10.63 -16.46
C GLN A 116 -8.30 -11.49 -15.32
N SER A 117 -9.12 -11.80 -14.30
CA SER A 117 -8.75 -12.71 -13.21
C SER A 117 -8.39 -14.10 -13.73
N GLU A 118 -9.17 -14.63 -14.68
CA GLU A 118 -8.87 -15.92 -15.32
C GLU A 118 -7.52 -15.92 -16.04
N ILE A 119 -7.23 -14.88 -16.84
CA ILE A 119 -5.95 -14.74 -17.55
C ILE A 119 -4.79 -14.65 -16.56
N LEU A 120 -4.92 -13.80 -15.53
CA LEU A 120 -3.91 -13.65 -14.49
C LEU A 120 -3.65 -14.98 -13.76
N ALA A 121 -4.71 -15.69 -13.37
CA ALA A 121 -4.60 -16.99 -12.72
C ALA A 121 -3.95 -18.05 -13.63
N SER A 122 -4.23 -18.03 -14.94
CA SER A 122 -3.58 -18.92 -15.90
C SER A 122 -2.07 -18.64 -15.97
N ARG A 123 -1.67 -17.37 -16.04
CA ARG A 123 -0.26 -16.97 -16.09
C ARG A 123 0.50 -17.32 -14.81
N LEU A 124 -0.08 -17.04 -13.64
CA LEU A 124 0.52 -17.41 -12.37
C LEU A 124 0.69 -18.93 -12.23
N LYS A 125 -0.26 -19.70 -12.79
CA LYS A 125 -0.18 -21.17 -12.86
C LYS A 125 0.91 -21.65 -13.81
N GLU A 126 1.04 -21.05 -15.00
CA GLU A 126 2.14 -21.31 -15.94
C GLU A 126 3.51 -21.03 -15.33
N TRP A 127 3.61 -20.01 -14.47
CA TRP A 127 4.85 -19.65 -13.77
C TRP A 127 5.13 -20.48 -12.51
N ASN A 128 4.27 -21.45 -12.18
CA ASN A 128 4.34 -22.23 -10.93
C ASN A 128 4.39 -21.33 -9.68
N LEU A 129 3.65 -20.22 -9.66
CA LEU A 129 3.56 -19.30 -8.50
C LEU A 129 2.32 -19.54 -7.63
N VAL A 130 1.52 -20.55 -7.94
CA VAL A 130 0.30 -20.93 -7.22
C VAL A 130 0.38 -22.37 -6.76
N GLN A 131 -0.31 -22.67 -5.67
CA GLN A 131 -0.36 -24.00 -5.08
C GLN A 131 -0.99 -25.04 -6.02
N ALA A 132 -0.58 -26.30 -5.87
CA ALA A 132 -1.19 -27.41 -6.59
C ALA A 132 -2.67 -27.56 -6.20
N GLY A 133 -3.58 -27.32 -7.14
CA GLY A 133 -5.03 -27.38 -6.92
C GLY A 133 -5.78 -26.07 -7.14
N VAL A 134 -5.08 -24.96 -7.39
CA VAL A 134 -5.72 -23.68 -7.71
C VAL A 134 -6.52 -23.76 -9.03
N LYS A 135 -7.77 -23.32 -8.96
CA LYS A 135 -8.77 -23.37 -10.04
C LYS A 135 -8.74 -22.07 -10.83
N SER A 136 -7.86 -21.98 -11.82
CA SER A 136 -7.78 -20.83 -12.74
C SER A 136 -9.08 -20.56 -13.53
N LEU A 137 -9.85 -21.61 -13.85
CA LEU A 137 -11.16 -21.48 -14.49
C LEU A 137 -12.30 -21.15 -13.51
N GLY A 138 -12.04 -21.19 -12.20
CA GLY A 138 -13.04 -20.94 -11.16
C GLY A 138 -13.62 -19.54 -11.21
N PHE A 139 -12.88 -18.55 -11.72
CA PHE A 139 -13.37 -17.18 -11.86
C PHE A 139 -14.63 -17.12 -12.74
N ARG A 140 -14.78 -17.98 -13.76
CA ARG A 140 -15.98 -18.05 -14.63
C ARG A 140 -17.28 -18.38 -13.87
N GLN A 141 -17.16 -19.04 -12.73
CA GLN A 141 -18.30 -19.48 -11.93
C GLN A 141 -18.42 -18.71 -10.61
N ARG A 142 -17.62 -17.66 -10.40
CA ARG A 142 -17.60 -16.87 -9.15
C ARG A 142 -18.99 -16.37 -8.73
N GLY A 143 -19.85 -16.02 -9.68
CA GLY A 143 -21.21 -15.55 -9.41
C GLY A 143 -22.27 -16.65 -9.37
N ALA A 144 -21.93 -17.90 -9.65
CA ALA A 144 -22.92 -18.98 -9.78
C ALA A 144 -23.59 -19.29 -8.42
N ASP A 145 -22.80 -19.33 -7.35
CA ASP A 145 -23.30 -19.60 -6.00
C ASP A 145 -24.25 -18.49 -5.54
N ALA A 146 -23.85 -17.23 -5.78
CA ALA A 146 -24.65 -16.06 -5.46
C ALA A 146 -25.89 -15.90 -6.37
N ALA A 147 -25.86 -16.43 -7.61
CA ALA A 147 -26.96 -16.27 -8.56
C ALA A 147 -28.27 -16.86 -8.03
N SER A 148 -28.20 -17.90 -7.20
CA SER A 148 -29.37 -18.53 -6.55
C SER A 148 -30.13 -17.60 -5.60
N LEU A 149 -29.46 -16.55 -5.08
CA LEU A 149 -30.02 -15.56 -4.16
C LEU A 149 -30.81 -14.45 -4.86
N PHE A 150 -30.73 -14.39 -6.19
CA PHE A 150 -31.37 -13.36 -7.00
C PHE A 150 -32.45 -13.97 -7.90
N SER A 151 -33.58 -13.28 -7.99
CA SER A 151 -34.67 -13.63 -8.89
C SER A 151 -34.88 -12.54 -9.93
N THR A 152 -35.54 -12.90 -11.04
CA THR A 152 -35.85 -11.98 -12.13
C THR A 152 -37.34 -11.97 -12.38
N LYS A 153 -37.97 -10.79 -12.35
CA LYS A 153 -39.38 -10.60 -12.71
C LYS A 153 -39.52 -9.33 -13.54
N ASN A 154 -40.16 -9.42 -14.71
CA ASN A 154 -40.37 -8.27 -15.60
C ASN A 154 -39.09 -7.49 -15.90
N SER A 155 -37.98 -8.19 -16.19
CA SER A 155 -36.64 -7.60 -16.42
C SER A 155 -36.01 -6.86 -15.23
N LEU A 156 -36.60 -6.93 -14.04
CA LEU A 156 -36.00 -6.46 -12.80
C LEU A 156 -35.32 -7.62 -12.08
N TYR A 157 -34.08 -7.41 -11.69
CA TYR A 157 -33.31 -8.31 -10.83
C TYR A 157 -33.43 -7.82 -9.39
N PHE A 158 -33.80 -8.72 -8.48
CA PHE A 158 -33.89 -8.42 -7.06
C PHE A 158 -33.38 -9.60 -6.23
N CYS A 159 -32.84 -9.30 -5.05
CA CYS A 159 -32.46 -10.33 -4.09
C CYS A 159 -33.74 -10.95 -3.52
N SER A 160 -33.93 -12.24 -3.72
CA SER A 160 -35.07 -13.00 -3.19
C SER A 160 -34.81 -13.59 -1.81
N ASP A 161 -33.54 -13.72 -1.43
CA ASP A 161 -33.11 -14.26 -0.14
C ASP A 161 -32.06 -13.35 0.50
N ILE A 162 -32.55 -12.41 1.32
CA ILE A 162 -31.70 -11.44 2.01
C ILE A 162 -30.86 -12.15 3.08
N GLU A 163 -31.43 -13.09 3.83
CA GLU A 163 -30.72 -13.81 4.88
C GLU A 163 -29.58 -14.65 4.29
N GLY A 164 -29.85 -15.36 3.20
CA GLY A 164 -28.84 -16.11 2.44
C GLY A 164 -27.74 -15.21 1.86
N LEU A 165 -28.08 -14.00 1.42
CA LEU A 165 -27.09 -13.02 0.94
C LEU A 165 -26.16 -12.53 2.06
N PHE A 166 -26.71 -12.20 3.23
CA PHE A 166 -25.90 -11.80 4.38
C PHE A 166 -25.00 -12.96 4.84
N GLY A 167 -25.54 -14.19 4.91
CA GLY A 167 -24.76 -15.38 5.20
C GLY A 167 -23.64 -15.63 4.18
N TYR A 168 -23.93 -15.47 2.89
CA TYR A 168 -22.93 -15.59 1.81
C TYR A 168 -21.81 -14.54 1.91
N LEU A 169 -22.15 -13.31 2.33
CA LEU A 169 -21.19 -12.22 2.54
C LEU A 169 -20.41 -12.36 3.87
N GLY A 170 -20.72 -13.36 4.70
CA GLY A 170 -20.13 -13.49 6.03
C GLY A 170 -20.56 -12.39 6.99
N MET A 171 -21.72 -11.79 6.76
CA MET A 171 -22.29 -10.71 7.56
C MET A 171 -23.47 -11.22 8.39
N ASN A 172 -23.65 -10.68 9.59
CA ASN A 172 -24.84 -10.94 10.38
C ASN A 172 -26.03 -10.19 9.79
N THR A 173 -27.19 -10.85 9.73
CA THR A 173 -28.45 -10.18 9.38
C THR A 173 -28.77 -9.11 10.43
N PRO A 174 -28.94 -7.84 10.05
CA PRO A 174 -29.37 -6.82 10.99
C PRO A 174 -30.78 -7.16 11.50
N ALA A 175 -30.97 -7.05 12.81
CA ALA A 175 -32.22 -7.40 13.47
C ALA A 175 -33.40 -6.46 13.13
N GLU A 176 -33.12 -5.29 12.54
CA GLU A 176 -34.10 -4.27 12.15
C GLU A 176 -33.71 -3.63 10.81
N TRP A 177 -34.70 -3.32 9.97
CA TRP A 177 -34.56 -2.65 8.67
C TRP A 177 -35.51 -1.46 8.59
#